data_AF-A0A1J5C7P9-F1
#
_entry.id   AF-A0A1J5C7P9-F1
#
_cell.length_a   1.000
_cell.length_b   1.000
_cell.length_c   1.000
_cell.angle_alpha   90.00
_cell.angle_beta   90.00
_cell.angle_gamma   90.00
#
_symmetry.space_group_name_H-M   'P 1'
#
loop_
_entity.id
_entity.type
_entity.pdbx_description
1 polymer ?
#
loop_
_entity_poly.entity_id
_entity_poly.type
_entity_poly.pdbx_seq_one_letter_code
_entity_poly.pdbx_strand_id
1 'polypeptide(L)' 'MNKSYPDTGFGWQGIDAKIVLPRLSDEAVIAVHDFIHHVLDQFEACYGPQIDRFYAPLYEDSHDDGLDIGIDWPL' A
#
# COMPACT_ATOMS: atom_id res chain seq x y z
N MET A 1 1.89 22.30 39.47
CA MET A 1 0.54 21.94 38.98
C MET A 1 0.77 21.13 37.71
N ASN A 2 0.74 19.80 37.82
CA ASN A 2 1.19 18.91 36.77
C ASN A 2 -0.05 18.36 36.07
N LYS A 3 -0.35 18.85 34.86
CA LYS A 3 -1.39 18.23 34.04
C LYS A 3 -0.75 17.06 33.29
N SER A 4 -0.95 15.85 33.81
CA SER A 4 -0.68 14.62 33.06
C SER A 4 -1.82 14.42 32.07
N TYR A 5 -1.50 14.32 30.78
CA TYR A 5 -2.46 13.85 29.78
C TYR A 5 -2.44 12.32 29.77
N PRO A 6 -3.58 11.65 29.59
CA PRO A 6 -3.61 10.20 29.46
C PRO A 6 -2.89 9.81 28.16
N ASP A 7 -1.94 8.89 28.30
CA ASP A 7 -1.26 8.21 27.20
C ASP A 7 -2.31 7.53 26.31
N THR A 8 -2.64 8.16 25.18
CA THR A 8 -3.52 7.61 24.17
C THR A 8 -2.76 6.60 23.32
N GLY A 9 -2.39 5.48 23.95
CA GLY A 9 -2.40 4.16 23.34
C GLY A 9 -1.75 3.97 21.98
N PHE A 10 -0.50 4.43 21.79
CA PHE A 10 0.36 3.93 20.70
C PHE A 10 1.73 3.49 21.24
N GLY A 11 1.70 2.53 22.16
CA GLY A 11 2.88 1.93 22.80
C GLY A 11 3.46 0.72 22.07
N TRP A 12 3.88 0.84 20.81
CA TRP A 12 4.56 -0.28 20.10
C TRP A 12 5.97 0.03 19.61
N GLN A 13 6.49 1.24 19.78
CA GLN A 13 7.88 1.55 19.39
C GLN A 13 8.72 1.85 20.62
N GLY A 14 8.91 0.81 21.44
CA GLY A 14 10.15 0.72 22.20
C GLY A 14 11.29 0.68 21.19
N ILE A 15 12.24 1.61 21.34
CA ILE A 15 13.44 1.82 20.51
C ILE A 15 14.34 0.59 20.31
N ASP A 16 14.01 -0.56 20.94
CA ASP A 16 14.81 -1.78 20.95
C ASP A 16 14.09 -3.02 20.38
N ALA A 17 12.96 -2.88 19.69
CA ALA A 17 12.41 -3.99 18.91
C ALA A 17 13.17 -4.14 17.58
N LYS A 18 14.46 -4.53 17.65
CA LYS A 18 15.25 -4.86 16.45
C LYS A 18 14.67 -6.13 15.84
N ILE A 19 13.77 -5.99 14.88
CA ILE A 19 13.26 -7.11 14.08
C ILE A 19 14.43 -7.63 13.24
N VAL A 20 15.05 -8.72 13.69
CA VAL A 20 16.05 -9.44 12.91
C VAL A 20 15.29 -10.43 12.04
N LEU A 21 15.11 -10.06 10.77
CA LEU A 21 14.55 -10.99 9.79
C LEU A 21 15.60 -12.06 9.44
N PRO A 22 15.20 -13.34 9.32
CA PRO A 22 16.11 -14.39 8.88
C PRO A 22 16.60 -14.10 7.46
N ARG A 23 17.85 -14.46 7.16
CA ARG A 23 18.33 -14.45 5.78
C ARG A 23 17.67 -15.58 5.03
N LEU A 24 16.99 -15.26 3.94
CA LEU A 24 16.41 -16.22 3.02
C LEU A 24 17.47 -16.67 2.03
N SER A 25 17.36 -17.92 1.54
CA SER A 25 18.10 -18.36 0.36
C SER A 25 17.46 -17.76 -0.90
N ASP A 26 18.18 -17.75 -2.01
CA ASP A 26 17.68 -17.19 -3.27
C ASP A 26 16.42 -17.94 -3.74
N GLU A 27 16.38 -19.26 -3.56
CA GLU A 27 15.22 -20.10 -3.88
C GLU A 27 14.00 -19.75 -3.02
N ALA A 28 14.22 -19.45 -1.73
CA ALA A 28 13.15 -19.04 -0.84
C ALA A 28 12.61 -17.64 -1.20
N VAL A 29 13.48 -16.73 -1.66
CA VAL A 29 13.06 -15.42 -2.17
C VAL A 29 12.21 -15.57 -3.41
N ILE A 30 12.63 -16.41 -4.37
CA ILE A 30 11.87 -16.70 -5.59
C ILE A 30 10.50 -17.28 -5.25
N ALA A 31 10.44 -18.28 -4.38
CA ALA A 31 9.16 -18.91 -3.99
C ALA A 31 8.19 -17.92 -3.32
N VAL A 32 8.70 -17.02 -2.46
CA VAL A 32 7.87 -15.97 -1.85
C VAL A 32 7.39 -14.98 -2.91
N HIS A 33 8.26 -14.58 -3.83
CA HIS A 33 7.90 -13.67 -4.91
C HIS A 33 6.82 -14.27 -5.82
N ASP A 34 6.98 -15.52 -6.25
CA ASP A 34 6.00 -16.24 -7.07
C ASP A 34 4.66 -16.38 -6.36
N PHE A 35 4.67 -16.67 -5.05
CA PHE A 35 3.47 -16.73 -4.25
C PHE A 35 2.73 -15.38 -4.20
N ILE A 36 3.46 -14.28 -3.99
CA ILE A 36 2.87 -12.94 -3.94
C ILE A 36 2.21 -12.61 -5.27
N HIS A 37 2.91 -12.83 -6.40
CA HIS A 37 2.32 -12.59 -7.74
C HIS A 37 1.09 -13.44 -7.96
N HIS A 38 1.14 -14.72 -7.62
CA HIS A 38 -0.02 -15.60 -7.78
C HIS A 38 -1.25 -15.10 -7.01
N VAL A 39 -1.06 -14.63 -5.77
CA VAL A 39 -2.15 -14.08 -4.96
C VAL A 39 -2.67 -12.77 -5.54
N LEU A 40 -1.78 -11.90 -6.03
CA LEU A 40 -2.17 -10.64 -6.66
C LEU A 40 -2.93 -10.87 -7.97
N ASP A 41 -2.48 -11.78 -8.82
CA ASP A 41 -3.15 -12.17 -10.06
C ASP A 41 -4.56 -12.70 -9.77
N GLN A 42 -4.70 -13.54 -8.73
CA GLN A 42 -6.00 -14.07 -8.34
C GLN A 42 -6.91 -12.97 -7.78
N PHE A 43 -6.36 -12.07 -6.97
CA PHE A 43 -7.10 -10.92 -6.44
C PHE A 43 -7.60 -10.02 -7.58
N GLU A 44 -6.75 -9.67 -8.52
CA GLU A 44 -7.10 -8.86 -9.69
C GLU A 44 -8.16 -9.55 -10.55
N ALA A 45 -8.00 -10.85 -10.83
CA ALA A 45 -8.98 -11.60 -11.60
C ALA A 45 -10.37 -11.64 -10.95
N CYS A 46 -10.44 -11.66 -9.61
CA CYS A 46 -11.71 -11.68 -8.88
C CYS A 46 -12.33 -10.29 -8.73
N TYR A 47 -11.52 -9.27 -8.46
CA TYR A 47 -11.99 -7.97 -7.97
C TYR A 47 -11.66 -6.79 -8.88
N GLY A 48 -10.69 -6.92 -9.79
CA GLY A 48 -10.28 -5.87 -10.74
C GLY A 48 -11.48 -5.21 -11.43
N PRO A 49 -12.37 -5.97 -12.11
CA PRO A 49 -13.54 -5.40 -12.77
C PRO A 49 -14.54 -4.70 -11.82
N GLN A 50 -14.58 -5.11 -10.54
CA GLN A 50 -15.46 -4.51 -9.53
C GLN A 50 -14.88 -3.19 -9.02
N ILE A 51 -13.57 -3.17 -8.79
CA ILE A 51 -12.79 -1.99 -8.41
C ILE A 51 -12.89 -0.96 -9.53
N ASP A 52 -12.62 -1.36 -10.78
CA ASP A 52 -12.72 -0.48 -11.95
C ASP A 52 -14.10 0.15 -12.06
N ARG A 53 -15.18 -0.65 -11.92
CA ARG A 53 -16.55 -0.13 -11.96
C ARG A 53 -16.84 0.83 -10.82
N PHE A 54 -16.32 0.56 -9.62
CA PHE A 54 -16.53 1.42 -8.46
C PHE A 54 -15.85 2.78 -8.64
N TYR A 55 -14.64 2.81 -9.19
CA TYR A 55 -13.88 4.04 -9.40
C TYR A 55 -14.19 4.74 -10.73
N ALA A 56 -14.79 4.07 -11.72
CA ALA A 56 -15.12 4.67 -13.02
C ALA A 56 -15.87 6.03 -12.91
N PRO A 57 -16.90 6.18 -12.06
CA PRO A 57 -17.57 7.48 -11.89
C PRO A 57 -16.67 8.55 -11.26
N LEU A 58 -15.76 8.16 -10.37
CA LEU A 58 -14.82 9.09 -9.74
C LEU A 58 -13.77 9.61 -10.74
N TYR A 59 -13.40 8.79 -11.72
CA TYR A 59 -12.55 9.21 -12.83
C TYR A 59 -13.30 10.09 -13.84
N GLU A 60 -14.58 9.82 -14.09
CA GLU A 60 -15.45 10.66 -14.94
C GLU A 60 -15.69 12.04 -14.33
N ASP A 61 -15.98 12.12 -13.01
CA ASP A 61 -16.10 13.40 -12.30
C ASP A 61 -14.77 14.16 -12.24
N SER A 62 -13.63 13.46 -12.23
CA SER A 62 -12.29 14.10 -12.27
C SER A 62 -11.89 14.65 -13.64
N HIS A 63 -12.59 14.27 -14.73
CA HIS A 63 -12.32 14.77 -16.07
C HIS A 63 -12.97 16.14 -16.36
N ASP A 64 -13.81 16.67 -15.47
CA ASP A 64 -14.44 17.99 -15.64
C ASP A 64 -13.70 19.11 -14.87
N ASP A 65 -12.88 18.77 -13.87
CA ASP A 65 -12.14 19.75 -13.06
C ASP A 65 -10.63 19.63 -13.28
N GLY A 66 -10.14 20.24 -14.35
CA GLY A 66 -8.95 21.11 -14.36
C GLY A 66 -7.67 20.69 -13.62
N LEU A 67 -7.44 19.41 -13.33
CA LEU A 67 -6.17 18.92 -12.81
C LEU A 67 -5.23 18.61 -13.98
N ASP A 68 -4.84 19.70 -14.64
CA ASP A 68 -3.50 19.86 -15.22
C ASP A 68 -2.49 19.69 -14.07
N ILE A 69 -2.27 18.45 -13.64
CA ILE A 69 -1.10 18.10 -12.85
C ILE A 69 0.06 18.18 -13.83
N GLY A 70 0.60 19.39 -14.01
CA GLY A 70 1.68 19.70 -14.94
C GLY A 70 2.94 18.86 -14.70
N ILE A 71 2.90 17.61 -15.13
CA ILE A 71 4.05 16.76 -15.33
C ILE A 71 4.52 17.05 -16.74
N ASP A 72 5.18 18.21 -16.88
CA ASP A 72 6.09 18.48 -17.99
C ASP A 72 7.27 17.52 -17.85
N TRP A 73 7.16 16.34 -18.47
CA TRP A 73 8.27 15.41 -18.57
C TRP A 73 9.08 15.77 -19.82
N PRO A 74 10.35 16.18 -19.70
CA PRO A 74 11.16 16.50 -20.87
C PRO A 74 11.50 15.21 -21.61
N LEU A 75 11.36 15.25 -22.94
CA LEU A 75 11.88 14.24 -23.87
C LEU A 75 13.41 14.16 -23.82
#